data_AF-A0A9X9EQV8-F1
#
_entry.id   AF-A0A9X9EQV8-F1
#
_cell.length_a   1.000
_cell.length_b   1.000
_cell.length_c   1.000
_cell.angle_alpha   90.00
_cell.angle_beta   90.00
_cell.angle_gamma   90.00
#
_symmetry.space_group_name_H-M   'P 1'
#
loop_
_entity.id
_entity.type
_entity.pdbx_description
1 polymer ?
#
loop_
_entity_poly.entity_id
_entity_poly.type
_entity_poly.pdbx_seq_one_letter_code
_entity_poly.pdbx_strand_id
1 'polypeptide(L)'
;MNTYCKSALHQIKVAVTTIVDDRKLAENDLQKRPTPNKHSIGELLEHIAIICEADSLISDGASQDKMNKFYSSVSYKSLKEMKEALIKSHQFLEDKFMNFTDFELQEEITSYWGVTYSRYEWLLEIVAHRETAYRYVNDKRLSSF
;
A
#
# COMPACT_ATOMS: atom_id res chain seq x y z
N MET A 1 -1.07 23.59 0.45
CA MET A 1 -1.78 22.37 0.02
C MET A 1 -1.24 21.98 -1.35
N ASN A 2 -0.34 21.00 -1.40
CA ASN A 2 0.46 20.71 -2.58
C ASN A 2 -0.40 20.17 -3.74
N THR A 3 -0.42 20.85 -4.89
CA THR A 3 -1.26 20.45 -6.03
C THR A 3 -0.71 19.21 -6.75
N TYR A 4 0.61 18.96 -6.68
CA TYR A 4 1.25 17.81 -7.34
C TYR A 4 0.86 16.49 -6.69
N CYS A 5 0.75 16.45 -5.36
CA CYS A 5 0.37 15.24 -4.62
C CYS A 5 -1.10 14.85 -4.78
N LYS A 6 -2.00 15.82 -5.03
CA LYS A 6 -3.46 15.60 -5.03
C LYS A 6 -3.89 14.50 -5.98
N SER A 7 -3.39 14.51 -7.21
CA SER A 7 -3.79 13.52 -8.23
C SER A 7 -3.30 12.12 -7.88
N ALA A 8 -2.05 12.00 -7.41
CA ALA A 8 -1.50 10.73 -6.97
C ALA A 8 -2.29 10.18 -5.78
N LEU A 9 -2.48 10.97 -4.72
CA LEU A 9 -3.26 10.59 -3.53
C LEU A 9 -4.71 10.26 -3.87
N HIS A 10 -5.32 10.97 -4.81
CA HIS A 10 -6.66 10.65 -5.29
C HIS A 10 -6.72 9.26 -5.96
N GLN A 11 -5.73 8.87 -6.76
CA GLN A 11 -5.66 7.52 -7.32
C GLN A 11 -5.53 6.46 -6.23
N ILE A 12 -4.79 6.76 -5.16
CA ILE A 12 -4.75 5.91 -3.96
C ILE A 12 -6.12 5.74 -3.33
N LYS A 13 -6.83 6.85 -3.15
CA LYS A 13 -8.18 6.87 -2.60
C LYS A 13 -9.15 6.02 -3.40
N VAL A 14 -9.16 6.16 -4.72
CA VAL A 14 -10.05 5.40 -5.61
C VAL A 14 -9.83 3.89 -5.44
N ALA A 15 -8.57 3.45 -5.41
CA ALA A 15 -8.24 2.03 -5.20
C ALA A 15 -8.70 1.54 -3.81
N VAL A 16 -8.41 2.30 -2.75
CA VAL A 16 -8.82 1.98 -1.38
C VAL A 16 -10.34 1.86 -1.27
N THR A 17 -11.07 2.86 -1.76
CA THR A 17 -12.54 2.86 -1.76
C THR A 17 -13.09 1.65 -2.53
N THR A 18 -12.50 1.31 -3.68
CA THR A 18 -12.94 0.15 -4.47
C THR A 18 -12.82 -1.16 -3.70
N ILE A 19 -11.73 -1.37 -2.95
CA ILE A 19 -11.52 -2.58 -2.14
C ILE A 19 -12.45 -2.59 -0.92
N VAL A 20 -12.55 -1.44 -0.23
CA VAL A 20 -13.39 -1.30 0.97
C VAL A 20 -14.87 -1.55 0.64
N ASP A 21 -15.33 -1.04 -0.49
CA ASP A 21 -16.72 -1.14 -0.93
C ASP A 21 -17.03 -2.44 -1.69
N ASP A 22 -16.03 -3.30 -1.94
CA ASP A 22 -16.25 -4.59 -2.59
C ASP A 22 -17.09 -5.51 -1.68
N ARG A 23 -18.38 -5.62 -2.04
CA ARG A 23 -19.37 -6.50 -1.38
C ARG A 23 -19.23 -7.96 -1.77
N LYS A 24 -18.51 -8.27 -2.85
CA LYS A 24 -18.30 -9.66 -3.29
C LYS A 24 -17.21 -10.32 -2.46
N LEU A 25 -16.28 -9.55 -1.91
CA LEU A 25 -15.16 -10.05 -1.12
C LEU A 25 -15.65 -10.50 0.26
N ALA A 26 -15.56 -11.80 0.52
CA ALA A 26 -16.00 -12.42 1.77
C ALA A 26 -14.83 -13.00 2.57
N GLU A 27 -15.04 -13.23 3.87
CA GLU A 27 -14.02 -13.80 4.76
C GLU A 27 -13.44 -15.13 4.25
N ASN A 28 -14.30 -15.97 3.68
CA ASN A 28 -13.90 -17.27 3.13
C ASN A 28 -12.99 -17.13 1.89
N ASP A 29 -12.99 -15.98 1.21
CA ASP A 29 -12.08 -15.74 0.09
C ASP A 29 -10.64 -15.59 0.58
N LEU A 30 -10.41 -15.14 1.81
CA LEU A 30 -9.06 -14.85 2.33
C LEU A 30 -8.13 -16.06 2.34
N GLN A 31 -8.69 -17.26 2.48
CA GLN A 31 -7.93 -18.52 2.49
C GLN A 31 -7.65 -19.08 1.09
N LYS A 32 -8.29 -18.52 0.04
CA LYS A 32 -8.09 -19.00 -1.33
C LYS A 32 -6.66 -18.69 -1.77
N ARG A 33 -5.99 -19.69 -2.35
CA ARG A 33 -4.66 -19.58 -2.96
C ARG A 33 -4.78 -19.83 -4.47
N PRO A 34 -4.90 -18.76 -5.28
CA PRO A 34 -5.08 -18.90 -6.72
C PRO A 34 -3.88 -19.53 -7.44
N THR A 35 -2.68 -19.40 -6.86
CA THR A 35 -1.47 -20.06 -7.36
C THR A 35 -0.88 -20.91 -6.22
N PRO A 36 -0.68 -22.22 -6.41
CA PRO A 36 -0.08 -23.07 -5.40
C PRO A 36 1.27 -22.53 -4.92
N ASN A 37 1.54 -22.63 -3.62
CA ASN A 37 2.78 -22.14 -2.98
C ASN A 37 3.03 -20.62 -3.09
N LYS A 38 2.02 -19.83 -3.48
CA LYS A 38 2.03 -18.35 -3.43
C LYS A 38 1.04 -17.84 -2.39
N HIS A 39 1.05 -16.53 -2.18
CA HIS A 39 0.20 -15.88 -1.20
C HIS A 39 -1.29 -16.18 -1.41
N SER A 40 -2.03 -16.34 -0.31
CA SER A 40 -3.49 -16.34 -0.33
C SER A 40 -4.03 -14.93 -0.63
N ILE A 41 -5.31 -14.84 -0.95
CA ILE A 41 -5.98 -13.54 -1.11
C ILE A 41 -5.84 -12.69 0.17
N GLY A 42 -5.96 -13.30 1.34
CA GLY A 42 -5.79 -12.61 2.62
C GLY A 42 -4.37 -12.11 2.87
N GLU A 43 -3.36 -12.94 2.58
CA GLU A 43 -1.95 -12.54 2.70
C GLU A 43 -1.62 -11.37 1.75
N LEU A 44 -2.17 -11.37 0.53
CA LEU A 44 -2.01 -10.26 -0.41
C LEU A 44 -2.74 -9.00 0.04
N LEU A 45 -3.97 -9.15 0.56
CA LEU A 45 -4.76 -8.01 1.00
C LEU A 45 -4.15 -7.36 2.25
N GLU A 46 -3.62 -8.16 3.18
CA GLU A 46 -2.84 -7.68 4.32
C GLU A 46 -1.62 -6.88 3.85
N HIS A 47 -0.89 -7.41 2.86
CA HIS A 47 0.23 -6.68 2.26
C HIS A 47 -0.22 -5.35 1.63
N ILE A 48 -1.29 -5.36 0.82
CA ILE A 48 -1.82 -4.14 0.19
C ILE A 48 -2.24 -3.10 1.26
N ALA A 49 -2.83 -3.56 2.37
CA ALA A 49 -3.29 -2.69 3.45
C ALA A 49 -2.17 -1.86 4.08
N ILE A 50 -0.94 -2.37 4.08
CA ILE A 50 0.21 -1.71 4.69
C ILE A 50 1.11 -0.98 3.70
N ILE A 51 0.94 -1.14 2.37
CA ILE A 51 1.82 -0.51 1.36
C ILE A 51 1.98 0.99 1.60
N CYS A 52 0.88 1.73 1.82
CA CYS A 52 0.93 3.17 2.02
C CYS A 52 1.79 3.58 3.23
N GLU A 53 1.74 2.81 4.32
CA GLU A 53 2.53 3.10 5.52
C GLU A 53 3.97 2.60 5.37
N ALA A 54 4.16 1.38 4.88
CA ALA A 54 5.46 0.76 4.68
C ALA A 54 6.35 1.59 3.74
N ASP A 55 5.81 1.96 2.59
CA ASP A 55 6.57 2.68 1.57
C ASP A 55 6.76 4.16 1.95
N SER A 56 5.86 4.71 2.79
CA SER A 56 6.06 6.02 3.43
C SER A 56 7.22 6.00 4.43
N LEU A 57 7.42 4.89 5.17
CA LEU A 57 8.59 4.73 6.02
C LEU A 57 9.87 4.61 5.19
N ILE A 58 9.81 3.90 4.05
CA ILE A 58 10.93 3.79 3.11
C ILE A 58 11.27 5.18 2.52
N SER A 59 10.25 5.98 2.17
CA SER A 59 10.44 7.36 1.69
C SER A 59 10.97 8.31 2.76
N ASP A 60 11.13 7.86 4.02
CA ASP A 60 11.83 8.59 5.09
C ASP A 60 13.22 8.01 5.36
N GLY A 61 13.69 7.06 4.57
CA GLY A 61 14.99 6.41 4.75
C GLY A 61 15.00 5.37 5.87
N ALA A 62 13.88 4.68 6.12
CA ALA A 62 13.85 3.59 7.08
C ALA A 62 14.89 2.50 6.75
N SER A 63 15.64 2.07 7.77
CA SER A 63 16.60 0.99 7.64
C SER A 63 15.91 -0.36 7.43
N GLN A 64 16.65 -1.34 6.90
CA GLN A 64 16.16 -2.70 6.73
C GLN A 64 15.65 -3.29 8.06
N ASP A 65 16.35 -3.06 9.17
CA ASP A 65 15.91 -3.54 10.50
C ASP A 65 14.59 -2.92 10.95
N LYS A 66 14.38 -1.61 10.68
CA LYS A 66 13.13 -0.93 11.00
C LYS A 66 11.98 -1.52 10.17
N MET A 67 12.22 -1.77 8.88
CA MET A 67 11.23 -2.38 8.00
C MET A 67 10.93 -3.83 8.38
N ASN A 68 11.93 -4.64 8.72
CA ASN A 68 11.74 -6.00 9.21
C ASN A 68 10.87 -6.05 10.46
N LYS A 69 11.11 -5.13 11.41
CA LYS A 69 10.27 -4.98 12.62
C LYS A 69 8.84 -4.56 12.27
N PHE A 70 8.69 -3.61 11.35
CA PHE A 70 7.38 -3.16 10.89
C PHE A 70 6.57 -4.32 10.29
N TYR A 71 7.11 -5.01 9.28
CA TYR A 71 6.42 -6.13 8.64
C TYR A 71 6.10 -7.27 9.62
N SER A 72 7.00 -7.56 10.55
CA SER A 72 6.77 -8.61 11.57
C SER A 72 5.72 -8.23 12.61
N SER A 73 5.42 -6.94 12.77
CA SER A 73 4.40 -6.45 13.71
C SER A 73 2.98 -6.46 13.12
N VAL A 74 2.86 -6.55 11.80
CA VAL A 74 1.58 -6.55 11.10
C VAL A 74 0.98 -7.95 11.14
N SER A 75 -0.27 -8.04 11.58
CA SER A 75 -1.05 -9.27 11.53
C SER A 75 -2.54 -8.92 11.66
N TYR A 76 -3.25 -8.83 10.54
CA TYR A 76 -4.69 -8.67 10.48
C TYR A 76 -5.38 -10.02 10.39
N LYS A 77 -6.35 -10.25 11.28
CA LYS A 77 -7.05 -11.54 11.41
C LYS A 77 -8.40 -11.56 10.72
N SER A 78 -8.87 -10.42 10.22
CA SER A 78 -10.15 -10.34 9.52
C SER A 78 -10.15 -9.38 8.34
N LEU A 79 -11.09 -9.59 7.41
CA LEU A 79 -11.34 -8.66 6.31
C LEU A 79 -11.65 -7.25 6.82
N LYS A 80 -12.38 -7.15 7.94
CA LYS A 80 -12.69 -5.87 8.57
C LYS A 80 -11.42 -5.13 9.00
N GLU A 81 -10.50 -5.81 9.68
CA GLU A 81 -9.22 -5.22 10.11
C GLU A 81 -8.38 -4.77 8.91
N MET A 82 -8.32 -5.57 7.83
CA MET A 82 -7.61 -5.20 6.61
C MET A 82 -8.22 -3.96 5.93
N LYS A 83 -9.56 -3.87 5.88
CA LYS A 83 -10.27 -2.69 5.33
C LYS A 83 -10.03 -1.44 6.18
N GLU A 84 -10.05 -1.57 7.51
CA GLU A 84 -9.71 -0.47 8.41
C GLU A 84 -8.26 -0.03 8.26
N ALA A 85 -7.33 -0.97 8.09
CA ALA A 85 -5.93 -0.71 7.86
C ALA A 85 -5.69 0.03 6.53
N LEU A 86 -6.36 -0.37 5.44
CA LEU A 86 -6.32 0.32 4.15
C LEU A 86 -6.71 1.81 4.27
N ILE A 87 -7.79 2.09 5.00
CA ILE A 87 -8.27 3.46 5.21
C ILE A 87 -7.27 4.25 6.04
N LYS A 88 -6.80 3.68 7.15
CA LYS A 88 -5.84 4.34 8.06
C LYS A 88 -4.50 4.62 7.38
N SER A 89 -3.96 3.66 6.63
CA SER A 89 -2.66 3.79 5.97
C SER A 89 -2.72 4.82 4.82
N HIS A 90 -3.83 4.88 4.08
CA HIS A 90 -4.07 5.95 3.12
C HIS A 90 -4.16 7.32 3.81
N GLN A 91 -4.96 7.45 4.86
CA GLN A 91 -5.12 8.74 5.55
C GLN A 91 -3.79 9.23 6.12
N PHE A 92 -3.00 8.34 6.73
CA PHE A 92 -1.64 8.63 7.17
C PHE A 92 -0.76 9.17 6.03
N LEU A 93 -0.77 8.52 4.87
CA LEU A 93 0.00 8.96 3.71
C LEU A 93 -0.49 10.31 3.17
N GLU A 94 -1.81 10.52 3.09
CA GLU A 94 -2.41 11.78 2.63
C GLU A 94 -2.02 12.94 3.55
N ASP A 95 -2.20 12.77 4.87
CA ASP A 95 -1.85 13.78 5.87
C ASP A 95 -0.35 14.13 5.79
N LYS A 96 0.52 13.14 5.59
CA LYS A 96 1.96 13.37 5.46
C LYS A 96 2.31 14.13 4.18
N PHE A 97 1.91 13.63 3.01
CA PHE A 97 2.32 14.20 1.72
C PHE A 97 1.67 15.55 1.40
N MET A 98 0.50 15.83 1.98
CA MET A 98 -0.16 17.12 1.81
C MET A 98 0.49 18.24 2.63
N ASN A 99 1.28 17.88 3.66
CA ASN A 99 2.01 18.80 4.53
C ASN A 99 3.43 19.11 4.06
N PHE A 100 3.98 18.34 3.11
CA PHE A 100 5.28 18.67 2.52
C PHE A 100 5.23 19.94 1.66
N THR A 101 6.29 20.74 1.81
CA THR A 101 6.63 21.83 0.91
C THR A 101 7.19 21.31 -0.41
N ASP A 102 7.23 22.16 -1.45
CA ASP A 102 7.82 21.78 -2.74
C ASP A 102 9.30 21.41 -2.59
N PHE A 103 10.03 22.05 -1.69
CA PHE A 103 11.43 21.71 -1.40
C PHE A 103 11.54 20.30 -0.80
N GLU A 104 10.76 20.00 0.24
CA GLU A 104 10.75 18.69 0.88
C GLU A 104 10.31 17.57 -0.08
N LEU A 105 9.45 17.87 -1.05
CA LEU A 105 9.05 16.90 -2.08
C LEU A 105 10.18 16.56 -3.05
N GLN A 106 11.11 17.49 -3.29
CA GLN A 106 12.27 17.28 -4.16
C GLN A 106 13.46 16.67 -3.41
N GLU A 107 13.39 16.52 -2.08
CA GLU A 107 14.45 15.85 -1.32
C GLU A 107 14.58 14.39 -1.74
N GLU A 108 15.81 14.01 -2.09
CA GLU A 108 16.18 12.65 -2.46
C GLU A 108 16.36 11.78 -1.22
N ILE A 109 15.73 10.61 -1.26
CA ILE A 109 15.78 9.62 -0.19
C ILE A 109 16.20 8.28 -0.78
N THR A 110 17.25 7.71 -0.21
CA THR A 110 17.77 6.39 -0.57
C THR A 110 17.14 5.33 0.31
N SER A 111 16.49 4.36 -0.32
CA SER A 111 15.95 3.16 0.33
C SER A 111 17.06 2.29 0.93
N TYR A 112 16.70 1.38 1.84
CA TYR A 112 17.67 0.45 2.43
C TYR A 112 18.31 -0.52 1.41
N TRP A 113 17.74 -0.64 0.21
CA TRP A 113 18.28 -1.44 -0.89
C TRP A 113 19.03 -0.62 -1.95
N GLY A 114 19.25 0.67 -1.71
CA GLY A 114 20.15 1.52 -2.49
C GLY A 114 19.52 2.27 -3.66
N VAL A 115 18.20 2.17 -3.87
CA VAL A 115 17.50 2.99 -4.87
C VAL A 115 17.16 4.35 -4.28
N THR A 116 17.42 5.41 -5.04
CA THR A 116 17.21 6.81 -4.65
C THR A 116 16.14 7.44 -5.54
N TYR A 117 15.18 8.10 -4.89
CA TYR A 117 14.13 8.88 -5.53
C TYR A 117 13.84 10.11 -4.69
N SER A 118 13.34 11.18 -5.32
CA SER A 118 12.70 12.27 -4.58
C SER A 118 11.48 11.76 -3.81
N ARG A 119 11.06 12.46 -2.74
CA ARG A 119 9.82 12.09 -2.03
C ARG A 119 8.61 12.06 -2.96
N TYR A 120 8.53 12.97 -3.92
CA TYR A 120 7.45 12.95 -4.92
C TYR A 120 7.49 11.70 -5.80
N GLU A 121 8.67 11.29 -6.27
CA GLU A 121 8.81 10.02 -7.03
C GLU A 121 8.47 8.81 -6.16
N TRP A 122 8.84 8.80 -4.87
CA TRP A 122 8.37 7.78 -3.93
C TRP A 122 6.84 7.72 -3.82
N LEU A 123 6.14 8.86 -3.84
CA LEU A 123 4.68 8.86 -3.89
C LEU A 123 4.14 8.18 -5.16
N LEU A 124 4.81 8.36 -6.31
CA LEU A 124 4.46 7.68 -7.55
C LEU A 124 4.75 6.18 -7.48
N GLU A 125 5.87 5.78 -6.87
CA GLU A 125 6.19 4.38 -6.59
C GLU A 125 5.10 3.73 -5.72
N ILE A 126 4.61 4.43 -4.69
CA ILE A 126 3.50 3.94 -3.84
C ILE A 126 2.22 3.71 -4.66
N VAL A 127 1.92 4.61 -5.61
CA VAL A 127 0.79 4.44 -6.52
C VAL A 127 0.98 3.18 -7.37
N ALA A 128 2.16 3.01 -7.98
CA ALA A 128 2.47 1.90 -8.88
C ALA A 128 2.53 0.54 -8.16
N HIS A 129 3.16 0.50 -6.99
CA HIS A 129 3.31 -0.71 -6.19
C HIS A 129 1.95 -1.25 -5.75
N ARG A 130 1.07 -0.38 -5.22
CA ARG A 130 -0.28 -0.77 -4.82
C ARG A 130 -1.13 -1.21 -6.00
N GLU A 131 -1.10 -0.49 -7.12
CA GLU A 131 -1.88 -0.85 -8.32
C GLU A 131 -1.47 -2.24 -8.84
N THR A 132 -0.16 -2.54 -8.85
CA THR A 132 0.37 -3.84 -9.27
C THR A 132 -0.08 -4.95 -8.32
N ALA A 133 -0.02 -4.73 -7.01
CA ALA A 133 -0.48 -5.69 -6.02
C ALA A 133 -2.01 -5.93 -6.10
N TYR A 134 -2.79 -4.87 -6.32
CA TYR A 134 -4.24 -4.95 -6.47
C TYR A 134 -4.66 -5.71 -7.74
N ARG A 135 -4.03 -5.43 -8.88
CA ARG A 135 -4.26 -6.19 -10.14
C ARG A 135 -3.99 -7.67 -9.96
N TYR A 136 -2.90 -8.00 -9.27
CA TYR A 136 -2.57 -9.40 -8.98
C TYR A 136 -3.67 -10.10 -8.17
N VAL A 137 -4.30 -9.43 -7.20
CA VAL A 137 -5.45 -9.99 -6.47
C VAL A 137 -6.66 -10.20 -7.39
N ASN A 138 -6.99 -9.21 -8.23
CA ASN A 138 -8.17 -9.27 -9.08
C ASN A 138 -8.08 -10.29 -10.21
N ASP A 139 -6.96 -10.32 -10.94
CA ASP A 139 -6.75 -11.28 -12.04
C ASP A 139 -6.85 -12.72 -11.52
N LYS A 140 -6.24 -12.95 -10.36
CA LYS A 140 -6.18 -14.27 -9.73
C LYS A 140 -7.51 -14.71 -9.12
N ARG A 141 -8.35 -13.78 -8.68
CA ARG A 141 -9.72 -14.07 -8.23
C ARG A 141 -10.60 -14.53 -9.39
N LEU A 142 -10.46 -13.91 -10.56
CA LEU A 142 -11.25 -14.20 -11.76
C LEU A 142 -10.82 -15.49 -12.48
N SER A 143 -9.57 -15.92 -12.33
CA SER A 143 -9.08 -17.19 -12.90
C SER A 143 -9.50 -18.46 -12.14
N SER A 144 -10.33 -18.34 -11.10
CA SER A 144 -10.75 -19.47 -10.24
C SER A 144 -12.02 -20.20 -10.72
N PHE A 145 -12.44 -19.98 -11.97
CA PHE A 145 -13.62 -20.61 -12.57
C PHE A 145 -13.23 -21.68 -13.59
#